data_AF-A0A3D5I1T1-F1
#
_entry.id   AF-A0A3D5I1T1-F1
#
_cell.length_a   1.000
_cell.length_b   1.000
_cell.length_c   1.000
_cell.angle_alpha   90.00
_cell.angle_beta   90.00
_cell.angle_gamma   90.00
#
_symmetry.space_group_name_H-M   'P 1'
#
loop_
_entity.id
_entity.type
_entity.pdbx_description
1 polymer ?
#
loop_
_entity_poly.entity_id
_entity_poly.type
_entity_poly.pdbx_seq_one_letter_code
_entity_poly.pdbx_strand_id
1 'polypeptide(L)' 'FTALISINLAVLNALPLPMLDGGQFVLLLIEGLRGRPLPERIQMAFMQSGLVLLLGLSAVLIVKDTSQLSLVRQLMGN' A
#
# COMPACT_ATOMS: atom_id res chain seq x y z
N PHE A 1 -7.13 14.54 -20.66
CA PHE A 1 -6.58 13.23 -20.27
C PHE A 1 -5.80 13.32 -18.96
N THR A 2 -4.74 14.13 -18.87
CA THR A 2 -3.91 14.29 -17.66
C THR A 2 -4.70 14.62 -16.39
N ALA A 3 -5.70 15.50 -16.48
CA ALA A 3 -6.55 15.85 -15.33
C ALA A 3 -7.24 14.63 -14.68
N LEU A 4 -7.68 13.63 -15.46
CA LEU A 4 -8.31 12.42 -14.93
C LEU A 4 -7.31 11.54 -14.18
N ILE A 5 -6.08 11.41 -14.69
CA ILE A 5 -5.01 10.67 -14.00
C ILE A 5 -4.68 11.37 -12.69
N SER A 6 -4.51 12.69 -12.70
CA SER A 6 -4.21 13.47 -11.49
C SER A 6 -5.30 13.34 -10.43
N ILE A 7 -6.58 13.37 -10.83
CA ILE A 7 -7.70 13.17 -9.89
C ILE A 7 -7.68 11.76 -9.30
N ASN A 8 -7.49 10.72 -10.13
CA ASN A 8 -7.39 9.34 -9.62
C ASN A 8 -6.23 9.17 -8.66
N LEU A 9 -5.06 9.74 -8.98
CA LEU A 9 -3.90 9.70 -8.11
C LEU A 9 -4.15 10.44 -6.78
N ALA A 10 -4.80 11.61 -6.84
CA ALA A 10 -5.19 12.36 -5.65
C ALA A 10 -6.17 11.57 -4.77
N VAL A 11 -7.17 10.91 -5.37
CA VAL A 11 -8.12 10.08 -4.63
C VAL A 11 -7.43 8.87 -4.00
N LEU A 12 -6.55 8.17 -4.74
CA LEU A 12 -5.79 7.04 -4.21
C LEU A 12 -4.86 7.47 -3.08
N ASN A 13 -4.11 8.57 -3.25
CA ASN A 13 -3.21 9.08 -2.23
C ASN A 13 -3.94 9.63 -1.00
N ALA A 14 -5.18 10.07 -1.12
CA ALA A 14 -5.99 10.51 0.02
C ALA A 14 -6.47 9.35 0.92
N LEU A 15 -6.34 8.10 0.48
CA LEU A 15 -6.71 6.95 1.29
C LEU A 15 -5.83 6.85 2.55
N PRO A 16 -6.38 6.38 3.68
CA PRO A 16 -5.66 6.25 4.94
C PRO A 16 -4.75 5.00 4.95
N LEU A 17 -3.97 4.81 3.90
CA LEU A 17 -3.04 3.70 3.76
C LEU A 17 -1.62 4.13 4.14
N PRO A 18 -0.87 3.30 4.87
CA PRO A 18 0.53 3.55 5.14
C PRO A 18 1.34 3.70 3.85
N MET A 19 2.36 4.57 3.88
CA MET A 19 3.13 5.07 2.72
C MET A 19 2.43 6.07 1.79
N LEU A 20 1.10 6.22 1.85
CA LEU A 20 0.39 7.25 1.08
C LEU A 20 0.28 8.57 1.86
N ASP A 21 0.06 9.67 1.13
CA ASP A 21 -0.08 11.02 1.70
C ASP A 21 -1.22 11.10 2.72
N GLY A 22 -2.34 10.43 2.45
CA GLY A 22 -3.51 10.35 3.33
C GLY A 22 -3.23 9.58 4.63
N GLY A 23 -2.38 8.56 4.60
CA GLY A 23 -1.93 7.86 5.80
C GLY A 23 -1.08 8.76 6.70
N GLN A 24 -0.17 9.54 6.12
CA GLN A 24 0.62 10.53 6.86
C GLN A 24 -0.26 11.64 7.43
N PHE A 25 -1.23 12.12 6.65
CA PHE A 25 -2.20 13.11 7.10
C PHE A 25 -3.03 12.61 8.30
N VAL A 26 -3.43 11.34 8.31
CA VAL A 26 -4.11 10.73 9.47
C VAL A 26 -3.21 10.71 10.69
N LEU A 27 -1.93 10.34 10.56
CA LEU A 27 -0.99 10.39 11.69
C LEU A 27 -0.83 11.81 12.24
N LEU A 28 -0.69 12.80 11.35
CA LEU A 28 -0.61 14.22 11.73
C LEU A 28 -1.90 14.71 12.41
N LEU A 29 -3.07 14.30 11.93
CA LEU A 29 -4.34 14.57 12.60
C LEU A 29 -4.36 13.98 14.01
N ILE A 30 -3.90 12.74 14.19
CA ILE A 30 -3.80 12.11 15.50
C ILE A 30 -2.83 12.89 16.39
N GLU A 31 -1.68 13.33 15.88
CA GLU A 31 -0.74 14.17 16.63
C GLU A 31 -1.36 15.50 17.06
N GLY A 32 -2.07 16.17 16.15
CA GLY A 32 -2.77 17.42 16.40
C GLY A 32 -3.87 17.27 17.46
N LEU A 33 -4.67 16.20 17.36
CA LEU A 33 -5.71 15.89 18.36
C LEU A 33 -5.11 15.52 19.72
N ARG A 34 -3.98 14.82 19.73
CA ARG A 34 -3.31 14.38 20.97
C ARG A 34 -2.45 15.47 21.61
N GLY A 35 -2.12 16.53 20.88
CA GLY A 35 -1.27 17.63 21.32
C GLY A 35 0.20 17.23 21.60
N ARG A 36 0.61 16.02 21.19
CA ARG A 36 1.99 15.51 21.39
C ARG A 36 2.41 14.58 20.26
N PRO A 37 3.66 14.67 19.79
CA PRO A 37 4.16 13.93 18.63
C PRO A 37 4.08 12.42 18.86
N LEU A 38 3.71 11.65 17.83
CA LEU A 38 3.72 10.19 17.90
C LEU A 38 5.17 9.71 18.12
N PRO A 39 5.36 8.65 18.92
CA PRO A 39 6.66 8.02 19.01
C PRO A 39 7.13 7.62 17.61
N GLU A 40 8.37 7.98 17.25
CA GLU A 40 8.93 7.67 15.93
C GLU A 40 8.84 6.18 15.59
N ARG A 41 8.96 5.31 16.60
CA ARG A 41 8.79 3.85 16.44
C ARG A 41 7.43 3.48 15.86
N ILE A 42 6.36 4.16 16.26
CA ILE A 42 5.00 3.91 15.78
C ILE A 42 4.84 4.45 14.35
N GLN A 43 5.34 5.66 14.07
CA GLN A 43 5.31 6.21 12.71
C GLN A 43 6.09 5.31 11.75
N MET A 44 7.32 4.92 12.11
CA MET A 44 8.14 4.02 11.31
C MET A 44 7.48 2.65 11.11
N ALA A 45 6.93 2.05 12.17
CA ALA A 45 6.24 0.78 12.06
C ALA A 45 5.00 0.87 11.15
N PHE A 46 4.22 1.95 11.27
CA PHE A 46 3.08 2.20 10.37
C PHE A 46 3.54 2.33 8.92
N MET A 47 4.53 3.17 8.64
CA MET A 47 5.03 3.37 7.28
C MET A 47 5.63 2.10 6.68
N GLN A 48 6.45 1.35 7.44
CA GLN A 48 7.02 0.07 7.00
C GLN A 48 5.95 -1.00 6.79
N SER A 49 4.88 -0.99 7.58
CA SER A 49 3.78 -1.94 7.39
C SER A 49 3.15 -1.80 6.01
N GLY A 50 3.04 -0.58 5.46
CA GLY A 50 2.56 -0.36 4.10
C GLY A 50 3.46 -0.99 3.04
N LEU A 51 4.78 -0.92 3.23
CA LEU A 51 5.73 -1.53 2.31
C LEU A 51 5.61 -3.05 2.33
N VAL A 52 5.59 -3.63 3.53
CA VAL A 52 5.46 -5.08 3.70
C VAL A 52 4.14 -5.57 3.13
N LEU A 53 3.05 -4.84 3.36
CA LEU A 53 1.72 -5.20 2.88
C LEU A 53 1.65 -5.12 1.35
N LEU A 54 2.22 -4.06 0.75
CA LEU A 54 2.27 -3.89 -0.70
C LEU A 54 3.15 -4.96 -1.36
N LEU A 55 4.35 -5.20 -0.86
CA LEU A 55 5.24 -6.23 -1.38
C LEU A 55 4.66 -7.63 -1.18
N GLY A 56 4.06 -7.89 -0.02
CA GLY A 56 3.41 -9.16 0.29
C GLY A 56 2.23 -9.44 -0.63
N LEU A 57 1.32 -8.47 -0.79
CA LEU A 57 0.22 -8.57 -1.75
C LEU A 57 0.74 -8.76 -3.18
N SER A 58 1.74 -7.98 -3.59
CA SER A 58 2.33 -8.10 -4.93
C SER A 58 2.90 -9.49 -5.17
N ALA A 59 3.65 -10.04 -4.21
CA ALA A 59 4.19 -11.39 -4.31
C ALA A 59 3.08 -12.45 -4.38
N VAL A 60 2.05 -12.34 -3.54
CA VAL A 60 0.89 -13.25 -3.54
C VAL A 60 0.18 -13.20 -4.89
N LEU A 61 -0.07 -12.00 -5.43
CA LEU A 61 -0.70 -11.82 -6.73
C LEU A 61 0.15 -12.41 -7.85
N ILE A 62 1.45 -12.14 -7.86
CA ILE A 62 2.38 -12.71 -8.85
C ILE A 62 2.34 -14.24 -8.80
N VAL A 63 2.41 -14.85 -7.61
CA VAL A 63 2.36 -16.31 -7.46
C VAL A 63 1.02 -16.86 -7.94
N LYS A 64 -0.08 -16.22 -7.54
CA LYS A 64 -1.44 -16.61 -7.94
C LYS A 64 -1.60 -16.55 -9.45
N ASP A 65 -1.25 -15.42 -10.06
CA ASP A 65 -1.39 -15.21 -11.49
C ASP A 65 -0.45 -16.15 -12.27
N THR A 66 0.77 -16.39 -11.76
CA THR A 66 1.71 -17.33 -12.36
C THR A 66 1.20 -18.77 -12.30
N SER A 67 0.60 -19.19 -11.19
CA SER A 67 0.03 -20.54 -11.04
C SER A 67 -1.18 -20.79 -11.95
N GLN A 68 -1.90 -19.73 -12.30
CA GLN A 68 -3.08 -19.78 -13.16
C GLN A 68 -2.73 -19.75 -14.66
N LEU A 69 -1.48 -19.46 -15.03
CA LEU A 69 -1.03 -19.52 -16.42
C LEU A 69 -1.11 -20.95 -16.96
N SER A 70 -1.84 -21.11 -18.07
CA SER A 70 -1.98 -22.39 -18.79
C SER A 70 -0.63 -22.99 -19.19
N LEU A 71 0.36 -22.14 -19.47
CA LEU A 71 1.74 -22.53 -19.82
C LEU A 71 2.48 -23.16 -18.63
N VAL A 72 2.31 -22.60 -17.43
CA VAL A 72 2.87 -23.15 -16.18
C VAL A 72 2.16 -24.46 -15.82
N ARG A 73 0.85 -24.54 -16.06
CA ARG A 73 0.05 -25.75 -15.84
C ARG A 73 0.40 -26.89 -16.83
N GLN A 74 0.79 -26.57 -18.07
CA GLN A 74 1.29 -27.54 -19.05
C GLN A 74 2.69 -28.05 -18.71
N LEU A 75 3.59 -27.20 -18.18
CA LEU A 75 4.94 -27.62 -17.78
C LEU A 75 4.96 -28.46 -16.50
N MET A 76 4.03 -28.23 -15.57
CA MET A 76 3.91 -29.00 -14.32
C MET A 76 2.97 -30.22 -14.44
N GLY A 77 2.23 -30.36 -15.54
CA GLY A 77 1.19 -31.37 -15.74
C GLY A 77 1.56 -32.51 -16.69
N ASN A 78 2.82 -32.97 -16.66
CA ASN A 78 3.24 -34.21 -17.32
C ASN A 78 2.84 -35.43 -16.47
#